data_AF-A0A3S0XBB2-F1
#
_entry.id   AF-A0A3S0XBB2-F1
#
_cell.length_a   1.000
_cell.length_b   1.000
_cell.length_c   1.000
_cell.angle_alpha   90.00
_cell.angle_beta   90.00
_cell.angle_gamma   90.00
#
_symmetry.space_group_name_H-M   'P 1'
#
loop_
_entity.id
_entity.type
_entity.pdbx_description
1 polymer ?
#
loop_
_entity_poly.entity_id
_entity_poly.type
_entity_poly.pdbx_seq_one_letter_code
_entity_poly.pdbx_strand_id
1 'polypeptide(L)'
;MQISKNTITLYFYGDDSKQISAALNAWHHLDDHFLSSMPHYNPDWIRGPDAPHIKRNHTHSGETETSHFHREFTSEVTPELLAAYLNKFWQQQNASEHDAAVFKFFQEGEVEDILEKFVSYYKEFKGSSVEALWEEGSRLTESEAESYEKAVQAEKFEKELSKLYLLSMFARRPVSLASAMTSSLDSDNEESCRIM
;
A
#
# COMPACT_ATOMS: atom_id res chain seq x y z
N MET A 1 -16.05 -1.12 -5.95
CA MET A 1 -15.34 -1.09 -4.65
C MET A 1 -16.11 -1.94 -3.65
N GLN A 2 -15.41 -2.57 -2.72
CA GLN A 2 -15.97 -3.36 -1.63
C GLN A 2 -15.26 -3.02 -0.33
N ILE A 3 -16.00 -3.10 0.77
CA ILE A 3 -15.46 -2.94 2.11
C ILE A 3 -15.68 -4.25 2.85
N SER A 4 -14.61 -4.87 3.35
CA SER A 4 -14.68 -6.08 4.18
C SER A 4 -13.81 -5.89 5.41
N LYS A 5 -14.44 -5.88 6.59
CA LYS A 5 -13.78 -5.66 7.88
C LYS A 5 -12.85 -4.44 7.84
N ASN A 6 -11.54 -4.66 7.87
CA ASN A 6 -10.48 -3.65 7.93
C ASN A 6 -9.90 -3.31 6.54
N THR A 7 -10.55 -3.73 5.46
CA THR A 7 -10.02 -3.65 4.10
C THR A 7 -10.97 -2.90 3.17
N ILE A 8 -10.41 -1.99 2.37
CA ILE A 8 -11.05 -1.42 1.17
C ILE A 8 -10.48 -2.15 -0.04
N THR A 9 -11.33 -2.85 -0.79
CA THR A 9 -10.98 -3.54 -2.03
C THR A 9 -11.47 -2.73 -3.23
N LEU A 10 -10.55 -2.44 -4.15
CA LEU A 10 -10.80 -1.62 -5.34
C LEU A 10 -10.68 -2.49 -6.58
N TYR A 11 -11.76 -2.57 -7.36
CA TYR A 11 -11.86 -3.40 -8.56
C TYR A 11 -11.71 -2.55 -9.81
N PHE A 12 -10.95 -3.07 -10.77
CA PHE A 12 -10.73 -2.48 -12.08
C PHE A 12 -11.23 -3.47 -13.14
N TYR A 13 -12.32 -3.08 -13.80
CA TYR A 13 -12.96 -3.89 -14.83
C TYR A 13 -12.52 -3.45 -16.22
N GLY A 14 -12.44 -4.40 -17.14
CA GLY A 14 -12.11 -4.17 -18.54
C GLY A 14 -11.43 -5.39 -19.17
N ASP A 15 -11.38 -5.41 -20.51
CA ASP A 15 -10.72 -6.50 -21.24
C ASP A 15 -9.26 -6.15 -21.63
N ASP A 16 -8.90 -4.87 -21.57
CA ASP A 16 -7.57 -4.38 -21.92
C ASP A 16 -6.68 -4.25 -20.68
N SER A 17 -5.81 -5.24 -20.51
CA SER A 17 -4.79 -5.27 -19.44
C SER A 17 -3.93 -4.00 -19.35
N LYS A 18 -3.66 -3.30 -20.46
CA LYS A 18 -2.87 -2.06 -20.44
C LYS A 18 -3.67 -0.91 -19.84
N GLN A 19 -4.95 -0.80 -20.17
CA GLN A 19 -5.84 0.20 -19.59
C GLN A 19 -6.05 -0.04 -18.10
N ILE A 20 -6.24 -1.30 -17.70
CA ILE A 20 -6.33 -1.67 -16.28
C ILE A 20 -5.06 -1.29 -15.53
N SER A 21 -3.88 -1.62 -16.07
CA SER A 21 -2.60 -1.28 -15.45
C SER A 21 -2.41 0.24 -15.35
N ALA A 22 -2.79 1.00 -16.38
CA ALA A 22 -2.73 2.46 -16.36
C ALA A 22 -3.66 3.06 -15.30
N ALA A 23 -4.91 2.59 -15.22
CA ALA A 23 -5.88 3.02 -14.22
C ALA A 23 -5.42 2.68 -12.80
N LEU A 24 -4.86 1.48 -12.60
CA LEU A 24 -4.30 1.07 -11.31
C LEU A 24 -3.13 1.98 -10.90
N ASN A 25 -2.20 2.26 -11.81
CA ASN A 25 -1.08 3.16 -11.54
C ASN A 25 -1.54 4.58 -11.22
N ALA A 26 -2.52 5.09 -11.97
CA ALA A 26 -3.10 6.42 -11.73
C ALA A 26 -3.81 6.48 -10.37
N TRP A 27 -4.54 5.43 -9.99
CA TRP A 27 -5.15 5.34 -8.67
C TRP A 27 -4.08 5.33 -7.57
N HIS A 28 -3.06 4.48 -7.69
CA HIS A 28 -1.95 4.41 -6.74
C HIS A 28 -1.27 5.75 -6.55
N HIS A 29 -0.99 6.45 -7.65
CA HIS A 29 -0.41 7.79 -7.61
C HIS A 29 -1.24 8.75 -6.75
N LEU A 30 -2.57 8.80 -6.93
CA LEU A 30 -3.45 9.66 -6.14
C LEU A 30 -3.47 9.26 -4.65
N ASP A 31 -3.52 7.97 -4.37
CA ASP A 31 -3.52 7.42 -3.02
C ASP A 31 -2.24 7.76 -2.23
N ASP A 32 -1.08 7.69 -2.90
CA ASP A 32 0.24 7.89 -2.28
C ASP A 32 0.40 9.29 -1.66
N HIS A 33 -0.37 10.28 -2.13
CA HIS A 33 -0.38 11.63 -1.58
C HIS A 33 -0.94 11.73 -0.16
N PHE A 34 -1.77 10.76 0.28
CA PHE A 34 -2.45 10.88 1.58
C PHE A 34 -2.46 9.60 2.41
N LEU A 35 -2.27 8.42 1.83
CA LEU A 35 -2.37 7.13 2.54
C LEU A 35 -1.53 7.06 3.81
N SER A 36 -0.27 7.52 3.76
CA SER A 36 0.64 7.52 4.91
C SER A 36 0.16 8.37 6.09
N SER A 37 -0.74 9.33 5.83
CA SER A 37 -1.35 10.20 6.84
C SER A 37 -2.72 9.70 7.34
N MET A 38 -3.26 8.64 6.72
CA MET A 38 -4.55 8.09 7.11
C MET A 38 -4.46 7.38 8.46
N PRO A 39 -5.39 7.63 9.39
CA PRO A 39 -5.46 6.89 10.63
C PRO A 39 -5.55 5.40 10.37
N HIS A 40 -4.84 4.62 11.17
CA HIS A 40 -4.88 3.16 11.15
C HIS A 40 -4.39 2.49 9.85
N TYR A 41 -3.94 3.22 8.83
CA TYR A 41 -3.42 2.61 7.61
C TYR A 41 -2.25 1.66 7.90
N ASN A 42 -2.29 0.48 7.29
CA ASN A 42 -1.28 -0.55 7.42
C ASN A 42 -0.48 -0.70 6.10
N PRO A 43 0.65 -0.01 5.94
CA PRO A 43 1.48 -0.11 4.73
C PRO A 43 2.19 -1.47 4.62
N ASP A 44 2.37 -2.17 5.74
CA ASP A 44 3.10 -3.44 5.84
C ASP A 44 2.16 -4.66 5.86
N TRP A 45 0.95 -4.52 5.30
CA TRP A 45 0.04 -5.64 5.20
C TRP A 45 0.62 -6.77 4.35
N ILE A 46 0.37 -7.99 4.82
CA ILE A 46 0.82 -9.23 4.20
C ILE A 46 -0.42 -10.00 3.76
N ARG A 47 -0.52 -10.25 2.46
CA ARG A 47 -1.61 -11.00 1.85
C ARG A 47 -1.74 -12.41 2.42
N GLY A 48 -0.62 -13.11 2.53
CA GLY A 48 -0.57 -14.52 2.92
C GLY A 48 -1.18 -15.46 1.86
N PRO A 49 -1.41 -16.73 2.23
CA PRO A 49 -1.95 -17.76 1.33
C PRO A 49 -3.40 -17.51 0.91
N ASP A 50 -3.83 -18.08 -0.22
CA ASP A 50 -5.13 -17.80 -0.83
C ASP A 50 -6.33 -18.12 0.08
N ALA A 51 -6.34 -19.29 0.74
CA ALA A 51 -7.47 -19.66 1.60
C ALA A 51 -7.75 -18.64 2.73
N PRO A 52 -6.77 -18.26 3.58
CA PRO A 52 -6.99 -17.23 4.59
C PRO A 52 -7.21 -15.83 3.99
N HIS A 53 -6.58 -15.51 2.86
CA HIS A 53 -6.79 -14.23 2.18
C HIS A 53 -8.22 -14.07 1.66
N ILE A 54 -8.75 -15.07 0.96
CA ILE A 54 -10.11 -15.09 0.44
C ILE A 54 -11.12 -14.90 1.59
N LYS A 55 -10.98 -15.65 2.68
CA LYS A 55 -11.91 -15.52 3.83
C LYS A 55 -11.89 -14.15 4.50
N ARG A 56 -10.75 -13.47 4.50
CA ARG A 56 -10.60 -12.17 5.17
C ARG A 56 -11.03 -11.01 4.29
N ASN A 57 -10.66 -11.05 3.01
CA ASN A 57 -10.69 -9.90 2.13
C ASN A 57 -11.79 -9.97 1.07
N HIS A 58 -12.35 -11.16 0.84
CA HIS A 58 -13.27 -11.40 -0.27
C HIS A 58 -14.63 -11.89 0.21
N THR A 59 -15.69 -11.39 -0.43
CA THR A 59 -17.08 -11.79 -0.18
C THR A 59 -17.55 -12.93 -1.05
N HIS A 60 -16.90 -13.15 -2.19
CA HIS A 60 -17.11 -14.29 -3.05
C HIS A 60 -15.81 -14.75 -3.73
N SER A 61 -15.73 -16.04 -4.08
CA SER A 61 -14.54 -16.62 -4.72
C SER A 61 -14.22 -16.03 -6.09
N GLY A 62 -15.23 -15.62 -6.87
CA GLY A 62 -15.03 -14.97 -8.17
C GLY A 62 -14.31 -13.62 -8.13
N GLU A 63 -14.13 -13.00 -6.95
CA GLU A 63 -13.38 -11.74 -6.83
C GLU A 63 -11.91 -11.91 -7.22
N THR A 64 -11.35 -13.10 -7.03
CA THR A 64 -9.94 -13.39 -7.34
C THR A 64 -9.61 -13.33 -8.83
N GLU A 65 -10.62 -13.36 -9.69
CA GLU A 65 -10.46 -13.33 -11.16
C GLU A 65 -10.51 -11.90 -11.72
N THR A 66 -10.98 -10.92 -10.92
CA THR A 66 -11.03 -9.51 -11.32
C THR A 66 -9.74 -8.82 -10.90
N SER A 67 -9.20 -7.89 -11.70
CA SER A 67 -8.06 -7.08 -11.27
C SER A 67 -8.46 -6.17 -10.10
N HIS A 68 -7.81 -6.34 -8.96
CA HIS A 68 -8.09 -5.55 -7.76
C HIS A 68 -6.85 -5.38 -6.89
N PHE A 69 -6.93 -4.46 -5.94
CA PHE A 69 -5.98 -4.38 -4.84
C PHE A 69 -6.68 -3.99 -3.55
N HIS A 70 -5.95 -4.09 -2.44
CA HIS A 70 -6.44 -3.80 -1.11
C HIS A 70 -5.75 -2.57 -0.52
N ARG A 71 -6.54 -1.77 0.22
CA ARG A 71 -6.04 -0.84 1.23
C ARG A 71 -6.46 -1.37 2.59
N GLU A 72 -5.45 -1.62 3.40
CA GLU A 72 -5.60 -2.35 4.65
C GLU A 72 -5.39 -1.41 5.81
N PHE A 73 -6.25 -1.53 6.81
CA PHE A 73 -6.22 -0.75 8.03
C PHE A 73 -6.06 -1.68 9.23
N THR A 74 -5.59 -1.15 10.35
CA THR A 74 -5.44 -1.89 11.61
C THR A 74 -6.76 -2.00 12.37
N SER A 75 -7.77 -1.24 11.97
CA SER A 75 -9.14 -1.26 12.52
C SER A 75 -10.16 -1.50 11.42
N GLU A 76 -11.37 -1.89 11.80
CA GLU A 76 -12.53 -1.96 10.91
C GLU A 76 -12.72 -0.64 10.14
N VAL A 77 -13.11 -0.73 8.87
CA VAL A 77 -13.46 0.41 8.03
C VAL A 77 -14.87 0.86 8.39
N THR A 78 -14.95 1.90 9.21
CA THR A 78 -16.21 2.56 9.56
C THR A 78 -16.62 3.58 8.48
N PRO A 79 -17.87 4.08 8.51
CA PRO A 79 -18.28 5.15 7.61
C PRO A 79 -17.38 6.38 7.67
N GLU A 80 -16.88 6.74 8.85
CA GLU A 80 -15.96 7.86 9.05
C GLU A 80 -14.60 7.60 8.39
N LEU A 81 -14.07 6.38 8.49
CA LEU A 81 -12.80 6.03 7.85
C LEU A 81 -12.93 6.02 6.32
N LEU A 82 -14.02 5.45 5.79
CA LEU A 82 -14.28 5.45 4.36
C LEU A 82 -14.50 6.88 3.84
N ALA A 83 -15.23 7.72 4.58
CA ALA A 83 -15.42 9.13 4.26
C ALA A 83 -14.09 9.88 4.22
N ALA A 84 -13.22 9.68 5.21
CA ALA A 84 -11.89 10.28 5.20
C ALA A 84 -11.09 9.84 3.97
N TYR A 85 -11.12 8.55 3.62
CA TYR A 85 -10.41 8.01 2.47
C TYR A 85 -10.92 8.59 1.14
N LEU A 86 -12.23 8.48 0.86
CA LEU A 86 -12.79 8.91 -0.42
C LEU A 86 -12.76 10.43 -0.60
N ASN A 87 -12.94 11.21 0.46
CA ASN A 87 -12.82 12.66 0.35
C ASN A 87 -11.39 13.12 0.07
N LYS A 88 -10.39 12.44 0.66
CA LYS A 88 -8.98 12.70 0.34
C LYS A 88 -8.66 12.32 -1.09
N PHE A 89 -9.15 11.16 -1.55
CA PHE A 89 -9.02 10.76 -2.94
C PHE A 89 -9.68 11.75 -3.91
N TRP A 90 -10.89 12.20 -3.59
CA TRP A 90 -11.62 13.21 -4.36
C TRP A 90 -10.86 14.54 -4.44
N GLN A 91 -10.24 14.97 -3.34
CA GLN A 91 -9.38 16.15 -3.34
C GLN A 91 -8.17 15.95 -4.27
N GLN A 92 -7.52 14.78 -4.23
CA GLN A 92 -6.36 14.50 -5.07
C GLN A 92 -6.72 14.47 -6.55
N GLN A 93 -7.78 13.76 -6.97
CA GLN A 93 -8.12 13.71 -8.39
C GLN A 93 -8.47 15.08 -8.99
N ASN A 94 -8.99 16.00 -8.17
CA ASN A 94 -9.38 17.35 -8.59
C ASN A 94 -8.28 18.39 -8.36
N ALA A 95 -7.11 17.98 -7.89
CA ALA A 95 -5.98 18.88 -7.72
C ALA A 95 -5.49 19.38 -9.09
N SER A 96 -5.12 20.66 -9.17
CA SER A 96 -4.77 21.33 -10.43
C SER A 96 -3.57 20.73 -11.16
N GLU A 97 -2.71 20.02 -10.43
CA GLU A 97 -1.52 19.32 -10.90
C GLU A 97 -1.82 17.98 -11.57
N HIS A 98 -3.05 17.47 -11.48
CA HIS A 98 -3.45 16.19 -12.05
C HIS A 98 -4.29 16.37 -13.31
N ASP A 99 -3.88 15.72 -14.41
CA ASP A 99 -4.64 15.72 -15.66
C ASP A 99 -5.95 14.91 -15.51
N ALA A 100 -7.08 15.60 -15.65
CA ALA A 100 -8.40 14.99 -15.57
C ALA A 100 -8.64 13.88 -16.61
N ALA A 101 -7.91 13.85 -17.74
CA ALA A 101 -8.00 12.75 -18.69
C ALA A 101 -7.43 11.43 -18.16
N VAL A 102 -6.53 11.50 -17.18
CA VAL A 102 -5.83 10.34 -16.60
C VAL A 102 -6.36 10.01 -15.20
N PHE A 103 -6.64 11.04 -14.39
CA PHE A 103 -6.89 10.89 -12.96
C PHE A 103 -8.35 11.02 -12.55
N LYS A 104 -9.27 11.27 -13.49
CA LYS A 104 -10.71 11.38 -13.15
C LYS A 104 -11.34 10.00 -13.00
N PHE A 105 -11.55 9.57 -11.75
CA PHE A 105 -12.18 8.29 -11.41
C PHE A 105 -13.64 8.43 -10.97
N PHE A 106 -13.99 9.53 -10.33
CA PHE A 106 -15.35 9.79 -9.87
C PHE A 106 -15.96 11.00 -10.58
N GLN A 107 -17.27 10.97 -10.78
CA GLN A 107 -18.05 12.13 -11.20
C GLN A 107 -18.50 12.97 -10.00
N GLU A 108 -18.93 14.20 -10.27
CA GLU A 108 -19.50 15.07 -9.23
C GLU A 108 -20.70 14.40 -8.55
N GLY A 109 -20.73 14.42 -7.21
CA GLY A 109 -21.77 13.77 -6.40
C GLY A 109 -21.58 12.26 -6.18
N GLU A 110 -20.68 11.60 -6.93
CA GLU A 110 -20.54 10.14 -6.83
C GLU A 110 -19.93 9.69 -5.50
N VAL A 111 -19.01 10.47 -4.94
CA VAL A 111 -18.41 10.18 -3.63
C VAL A 111 -19.44 10.30 -2.52
N GLU A 112 -20.26 11.35 -2.55
CA GLU A 112 -21.36 11.55 -1.60
C GLU A 112 -22.36 10.38 -1.68
N ASP A 113 -22.78 10.00 -2.89
CA ASP A 113 -23.68 8.87 -3.13
C ASP A 113 -23.13 7.55 -2.58
N ILE A 114 -21.84 7.27 -2.78
CA ILE A 114 -21.17 6.07 -2.26
C ILE A 114 -21.20 6.09 -0.73
N LEU A 115 -20.88 7.22 -0.11
CA LEU A 115 -20.83 7.36 1.34
C LEU A 115 -22.22 7.21 1.97
N GLU A 116 -23.26 7.78 1.39
CA GLU A 116 -24.64 7.64 1.87
C GLU A 116 -25.11 6.18 1.84
N LYS A 117 -24.82 5.46 0.75
CA LYS A 117 -25.12 4.03 0.61
C LYS A 117 -24.36 3.21 1.64
N PHE A 118 -23.06 3.50 1.84
CA PHE A 118 -22.25 2.78 2.81
C PHE A 118 -22.71 3.03 4.25
N VAL A 119 -23.05 4.26 4.61
CA VAL A 119 -23.62 4.60 5.94
C VAL A 119 -24.89 3.80 6.19
N SER A 120 -25.77 3.70 5.20
CA SER A 120 -27.03 2.94 5.32
C SER A 120 -26.76 1.45 5.49
N TYR A 121 -25.92 0.88 4.62
CA TYR A 121 -25.48 -0.51 4.73
C TYR A 121 -24.86 -0.81 6.11
N TYR A 122 -23.92 0.02 6.57
CA TYR A 122 -23.20 -0.21 7.82
C TYR A 122 -24.16 -0.21 9.03
N LYS A 123 -25.13 0.71 9.06
CA LYS A 123 -26.14 0.78 10.12
C LYS A 123 -27.03 -0.46 10.18
N GLU A 124 -27.37 -1.03 9.03
CA GLU A 124 -28.20 -2.23 8.95
C GLU A 124 -27.39 -3.51 9.22
N PHE A 125 -26.12 -3.53 8.80
CA PHE A 125 -25.24 -4.67 8.94
C PHE A 125 -24.72 -4.82 10.37
N LYS A 126 -24.29 -3.73 11.02
CA LYS A 126 -23.63 -3.79 12.32
C LYS A 126 -24.56 -4.25 13.44
N GLY A 127 -24.16 -5.28 14.17
CA GLY A 127 -24.94 -5.95 15.21
C GLY A 127 -26.06 -6.86 14.67
N SER A 128 -26.15 -7.05 13.35
CA SER A 128 -27.18 -7.90 12.75
C SER A 128 -26.84 -9.38 12.79
N SER A 129 -27.85 -10.23 12.55
CA SER A 129 -27.61 -11.67 12.33
C SER A 129 -26.80 -11.95 11.07
N VAL A 130 -26.82 -11.04 10.08
CA VAL A 130 -26.02 -11.15 8.85
C VAL A 130 -24.54 -10.94 9.16
N GLU A 131 -24.19 -9.96 10.00
CA GLU A 131 -22.80 -9.80 10.48
C GLU A 131 -22.33 -11.04 11.24
N ALA A 132 -23.17 -11.62 12.11
CA ALA A 132 -22.80 -12.83 12.85
C ALA A 132 -22.52 -14.02 11.91
N LEU A 133 -23.35 -14.23 10.87
CA LEU A 133 -23.13 -15.26 9.86
C LEU A 133 -21.86 -15.00 9.04
N TRP A 134 -21.62 -13.73 8.70
CA TRP A 134 -20.42 -13.30 7.98
C TRP A 134 -19.14 -13.54 8.81
N GLU A 135 -19.14 -13.17 10.08
CA GLU A 135 -18.02 -13.39 11.01
C GLU A 135 -17.71 -14.87 11.23
N GLU A 136 -18.74 -15.73 11.27
CA GLU A 136 -18.53 -17.17 11.35
C GLU A 136 -17.92 -17.73 10.06
N GLY A 137 -18.45 -17.35 8.89
CA GLY A 137 -17.95 -17.82 7.59
C GLY A 137 -16.53 -17.33 7.27
N SER A 138 -16.17 -16.13 7.75
CA SER A 138 -14.84 -15.54 7.56
C SER A 138 -13.82 -15.97 8.63
N ARG A 139 -14.22 -16.78 9.62
CA ARG A 139 -13.30 -17.29 10.63
C ARG A 139 -12.30 -18.26 10.02
N LEU A 140 -11.02 -18.01 10.28
CA LEU A 140 -9.96 -18.94 9.92
C LEU A 140 -10.03 -20.17 10.82
N THR A 141 -9.88 -21.34 10.21
CA THR A 141 -9.52 -22.56 10.93
C THR A 141 -8.12 -22.43 11.52
N GLU A 142 -7.80 -23.27 12.51
CA GLU A 142 -6.48 -23.29 13.15
C GLU A 142 -5.35 -23.47 12.12
N SER A 143 -5.52 -24.40 11.18
CA SER A 143 -4.57 -24.64 10.08
C SER A 143 -4.38 -23.41 9.16
N GLU A 144 -5.47 -22.70 8.84
CA GLU A 144 -5.40 -21.48 8.03
C GLU A 144 -4.69 -20.34 8.78
N ALA A 145 -4.95 -20.21 10.09
CA ALA A 145 -4.31 -19.21 10.94
C ALA A 145 -2.80 -19.48 11.08
N GLU A 146 -2.40 -20.73 11.31
CA GLU A 146 -0.98 -21.13 11.35
C GLU A 146 -0.27 -20.90 10.00
N SER A 147 -0.95 -21.25 8.91
CA SER A 147 -0.41 -21.04 7.55
C SER A 147 -0.20 -19.55 7.25
N TYR A 148 -1.15 -18.71 7.66
CA TYR A 148 -1.02 -17.26 7.57
C TYR A 148 0.14 -16.72 8.40
N GLU A 149 0.27 -17.13 9.67
CA GLU A 149 1.35 -16.68 10.55
C GLU A 149 2.74 -17.07 10.00
N LYS A 150 2.88 -18.29 9.46
CA LYS A 150 4.12 -18.70 8.79
C LYS A 150 4.47 -17.82 7.60
N ALA A 151 3.47 -17.47 6.76
CA ALA A 151 3.68 -16.57 5.64
C ALA A 151 4.08 -15.17 6.08
N VAL A 152 3.45 -14.65 7.15
CA VAL A 152 3.80 -13.36 7.76
C VAL A 152 5.25 -13.35 8.25
N GLN A 153 5.69 -14.40 8.93
CA GLN A 153 7.06 -14.51 9.43
C GLN A 153 8.07 -14.62 8.28
N ALA A 154 7.77 -15.42 7.25
CA ALA A 154 8.63 -15.57 6.09
C ALA A 154 8.82 -14.23 5.34
N GLU A 155 7.73 -13.51 5.05
CA GLU A 155 7.81 -12.24 4.33
C GLU A 155 8.54 -11.16 5.12
N LYS A 156 8.31 -11.09 6.44
CA LYS A 156 9.07 -10.18 7.32
C LYS A 156 10.57 -10.49 7.30
N PHE A 157 10.93 -11.78 7.37
CA PHE A 157 12.32 -12.21 7.30
C PHE A 157 12.96 -11.86 5.95
N GLU A 158 12.28 -12.10 4.84
CA GLU A 158 12.75 -11.77 3.49
C GLU A 158 12.95 -10.25 3.29
N LYS A 159 12.02 -9.42 3.81
CA LYS A 159 12.15 -7.96 3.78
C LYS A 159 13.39 -7.49 4.55
N GLU A 160 13.63 -8.01 5.75
CA GLU A 160 14.81 -7.66 6.55
C GLU A 160 16.11 -8.14 5.89
N LEU A 161 16.13 -9.35 5.33
CA LEU A 161 17.29 -9.88 4.60
C LEU A 161 17.60 -9.02 3.36
N SER A 162 16.57 -8.59 2.63
CA SER A 162 16.71 -7.70 1.46
C SER A 162 17.26 -6.32 1.85
N LYS A 163 16.78 -5.74 2.96
CA LYS A 163 17.34 -4.49 3.50
C LYS A 163 18.82 -4.64 3.86
N LEU A 164 19.18 -5.72 4.55
CA LEU A 164 20.58 -6.01 4.92
C LEU A 164 21.46 -6.19 3.69
N TYR A 165 20.98 -6.91 2.67
CA TYR A 165 21.69 -7.07 1.41
C TYR A 165 21.94 -5.74 0.71
N LEU A 166 20.91 -4.88 0.57
CA LEU A 166 21.06 -3.54 0.01
C LEU A 166 22.07 -2.71 0.81
N LEU A 167 21.96 -2.68 2.13
CA LEU A 167 22.93 -1.99 2.99
C LEU A 167 24.35 -2.51 2.77
N SER A 168 24.54 -3.82 2.58
CA SER A 168 25.86 -4.41 2.30
C SER A 168 26.42 -4.00 0.93
N MET A 169 25.56 -3.79 -0.07
CA MET A 169 25.98 -3.34 -1.41
C MET A 169 26.41 -1.87 -1.41
N PHE A 170 25.81 -1.05 -0.55
CA PHE A 170 26.12 0.38 -0.42
C PHE A 170 27.08 0.69 0.74
N ALA A 171 27.48 -0.31 1.52
CA ALA A 171 28.54 -0.18 2.50
C ALA A 171 29.86 0.09 1.76
N ARG A 172 30.33 1.34 1.82
CA ARG A 172 31.64 1.74 1.28
C ARG A 172 32.71 0.80 1.82
N ARG A 173 33.53 0.23 0.92
CA ARG A 173 34.74 -0.51 1.31
C ARG A 173 35.52 0.31 2.34
N PRO A 174 35.96 -0.26 3.46
CA PRO A 174 36.84 0.45 4.37
C PRO A 174 38.07 0.87 3.55
N VAL A 175 38.35 2.17 3.54
CA VAL A 175 39.59 2.69 2.95
C VAL A 175 40.72 2.01 3.71
N SER A 176 41.50 1.19 3.01
CA SER A 176 42.68 0.56 3.57
C SER A 176 43.60 1.65 4.13
N LEU A 177 43.86 1.60 5.44
CA LEU A 177 44.80 2.46 6.15
C LEU A 177 46.25 2.38 5.61
N ALA A 178 46.52 1.47 4.68
CA ALA A 178 47.85 1.30 4.08
C ALA A 178 48.24 2.42 3.09
N SER A 179 47.31 3.25 2.61
CA SER A 179 47.63 4.28 1.61
C SER A 179 47.95 5.67 2.20
N ALA A 180 47.85 5.86 3.51
CA ALA A 180 48.03 7.16 4.15
C ALA A 180 49.47 7.43 4.68
N MET A 181 50.41 6.49 4.50
CA MET A 181 51.75 6.56 5.12
C MET A 181 52.93 6.61 4.14
N THR A 182 52.69 6.75 2.83
CA THR A 182 53.79 6.82 1.84
C THR A 182 53.59 7.91 0.80
N SER A 183 53.65 9.18 1.22
CA SER A 183 54.11 10.27 0.33
C SER A 183 54.64 11.49 1.11
N SER A 184 55.06 11.30 2.37
CA SER A 184 56.01 12.19 3.02
C SER A 184 57.38 11.68 2.66
N LEU A 185 57.97 12.21 1.58
CA LEU A 185 59.39 12.31 1.25
C LEU A 185 59.48 12.58 -0.26
N ASP A 186 59.36 13.85 -0.63
CA ASP A 186 60.37 14.48 -1.48
C ASP A 186 60.25 16.01 -1.37
N SER A 187 61.38 16.57 -0.98
CA SER A 187 61.70 17.95 -0.72
C SER A 187 61.92 18.75 -2.01
N ASP A 188 61.69 20.06 -1.88
CA ASP A 188 62.37 21.14 -2.61
C ASP A 188 62.23 21.19 -4.14
N ASN A 189 61.46 22.15 -4.65
CA ASN A 189 62.08 23.20 -5.45
C ASN A 189 61.28 24.50 -5.51
N GLU A 190 62.05 25.58 -5.58
CA GLU A 190 61.71 26.99 -5.47
C GLU A 190 60.85 27.57 -6.61
N GLU A 191 60.46 28.82 -6.38
CA GLU A 191 60.21 29.92 -7.33
C GLU A 191 58.79 30.22 -7.82
N SER A 192 58.26 31.30 -7.24
CA SER A 192 57.99 32.58 -7.94
C SER A 192 57.03 32.56 -9.15
N CYS A 193 55.82 33.09 -8.96
CA CYS A 193 55.51 34.46 -9.39
C CYS A 193 54.07 34.86 -8.99
N ARG A 194 53.94 36.02 -8.35
CA ARG A 194 52.67 36.78 -8.26
C ARG A 194 52.37 37.40 -9.62
N ILE A 195 51.10 37.64 -9.94
CA ILE A 195 50.51 38.98 -10.17
C ILE A 195 49.04 38.80 -10.64
N MET A 196 48.22 39.75 -10.15
CA MET A 196 46.90 40.23 -10.58
C MET A 196 46.25 39.65 -11.84
#